data_AF-A0A529XAE8-F1
#
_entry.id   AF-A0A529XAE8-F1
#
_cell.length_a   1.000
_cell.length_b   1.000
_cell.length_c   1.000
_cell.angle_alpha   90.00
_cell.angle_beta   90.00
_cell.angle_gamma   90.00
#
_symmetry.space_group_name_H-M   'P 1'
#
loop_
_entity.id
_entity.type
_entity.pdbx_description
1 polymer ?
#
loop_
_entity_poly.entity_id
_entity_poly.type
_entity_poly.pdbx_seq_one_letter_code
_entity_poly.pdbx_strand_id
1 'polypeptide(L)'
;MSGVLDTFDDSTNTIKGQLTLRSKASAAIAYVYNVTGSVVDGTGYRKLTLAYVSGAGTLPTTADGIWLIFTRAGDRGADGTGVGDFTGPASSVTDNIVTFAGTTGKAGKDSGVAVGSLVAGPASAAADNIATFNGATGKLVKDSGVAVGSLAPKASPTFTGTPTAPTAAAGTNSTQIATTAYVDTTFAPRASPTLTGTPAAPTAAPGTNTTQIATTGFVKAAIDVVLGGVSAAFDTLSEIATAMVRKDADTTLTGGYFGTDVSDGTISTGAYTPSPAGGNFRSMTNNGTHTLAAPSASGSYSLVIDYTNGASAGAVTTSGFTKVTGDAFTTSSGQKFRLFITKGQGGTHLHVQALQ
;
A
#
# COMPACT_ATOMS: atom_id res chain seq x y z
N MET A 1 -97.05 -39.31 -20.18
CA MET A 1 -96.97 -39.14 -21.65
C MET A 1 -96.77 -37.69 -22.09
N SER A 2 -96.66 -36.68 -21.19
CA SER A 2 -96.40 -35.28 -21.55
C SER A 2 -95.02 -35.07 -22.19
N GLY A 3 -93.95 -35.58 -21.55
CA GLY A 3 -92.58 -35.23 -21.95
C GLY A 3 -92.19 -35.59 -23.38
N VAL A 4 -92.70 -36.68 -23.96
CA VAL A 4 -92.38 -37.05 -25.36
C VAL A 4 -93.01 -36.08 -26.37
N LEU A 5 -94.19 -35.55 -26.08
CA LEU A 5 -94.88 -34.61 -26.95
C LEU A 5 -94.27 -33.21 -26.84
N ASP A 6 -93.81 -32.82 -25.65
CA ASP A 6 -93.13 -31.55 -25.44
C ASP A 6 -91.84 -31.49 -26.29
N THR A 7 -91.09 -32.60 -26.42
CA THR A 7 -89.90 -32.64 -27.31
C THR A 7 -90.20 -32.36 -28.78
N PHE A 8 -91.42 -32.65 -29.25
CA PHE A 8 -91.79 -32.38 -30.65
C PHE A 8 -91.91 -30.89 -30.90
N ASP A 9 -92.33 -30.10 -29.91
CA ASP A 9 -92.49 -28.66 -30.10
C ASP A 9 -91.14 -27.96 -30.36
N ASP A 10 -90.07 -28.44 -29.70
CA ASP A 10 -88.69 -27.95 -29.85
C ASP A 10 -88.05 -28.23 -31.24
N SER A 11 -88.78 -28.90 -32.16
CA SER A 11 -88.30 -29.10 -33.53
C SER A 11 -88.40 -27.83 -34.36
N THR A 12 -87.32 -27.54 -35.09
CA THR A 12 -87.35 -26.57 -36.19
C THR A 12 -87.59 -27.22 -37.55
N ASN A 13 -87.68 -28.55 -37.64
CA ASN A 13 -87.93 -29.26 -38.91
C ASN A 13 -89.40 -29.19 -39.31
N THR A 14 -89.65 -29.16 -40.63
CA THR A 14 -91.01 -29.13 -41.22
C THR A 14 -91.86 -30.35 -40.83
N ILE A 15 -91.22 -31.51 -40.61
CA ILE A 15 -91.82 -32.69 -39.99
C ILE A 15 -91.17 -32.82 -38.61
N LYS A 16 -91.93 -32.60 -37.54
CA LYS A 16 -91.45 -32.65 -36.15
C LYS A 16 -91.32 -34.09 -35.63
N GLY A 17 -92.06 -35.03 -36.21
CA GLY A 17 -92.00 -36.45 -35.88
C GLY A 17 -93.16 -37.20 -36.53
N GLN A 18 -93.37 -38.46 -36.12
CA GLN A 18 -94.48 -39.28 -36.56
C GLN A 18 -95.31 -39.79 -35.38
N LEU A 19 -96.62 -39.84 -35.58
CA LEU A 19 -97.57 -40.58 -34.76
C LEU A 19 -98.02 -41.82 -35.55
N THR A 20 -97.84 -43.00 -34.97
CA THR A 20 -98.37 -44.25 -35.50
C THR A 20 -99.49 -44.76 -34.59
N LEU A 21 -100.68 -45.00 -35.16
CA LEU A 21 -101.77 -45.73 -34.53
C LEU A 21 -101.72 -47.17 -35.02
N ARG A 22 -101.58 -48.15 -34.12
CA ARG A 22 -101.47 -49.57 -34.48
C ARG A 22 -102.44 -50.42 -33.65
N SER A 23 -103.20 -51.30 -34.29
CA SER A 23 -104.05 -52.26 -33.58
C SER A 23 -103.22 -53.14 -32.66
N LYS A 24 -103.72 -53.45 -31.45
CA LYS A 24 -103.03 -54.42 -30.58
C LYS A 24 -103.18 -55.86 -31.08
N ALA A 25 -104.28 -56.17 -31.78
CA ALA A 25 -104.58 -57.51 -32.26
C ALA A 25 -103.80 -57.88 -33.54
N SER A 26 -103.42 -56.89 -34.35
CA SER A 26 -102.67 -57.13 -35.59
C SER A 26 -101.78 -55.95 -35.96
N ALA A 27 -100.48 -56.19 -36.09
CA ALA A 27 -99.53 -55.19 -36.54
C ALA A 27 -99.76 -54.76 -38.01
N ALA A 28 -100.52 -55.53 -38.79
CA ALA A 28 -100.89 -55.20 -40.17
C ALA A 28 -101.97 -54.11 -40.26
N ILE A 29 -102.67 -53.81 -39.17
CA ILE A 29 -103.65 -52.73 -39.09
C ILE A 29 -102.98 -51.54 -38.39
N ALA A 30 -102.50 -50.58 -39.19
CA ALA A 30 -101.79 -49.40 -38.70
C ALA A 30 -102.00 -48.19 -39.59
N TYR A 31 -101.87 -47.00 -39.01
CA TYR A 31 -101.91 -45.70 -39.68
C TYR A 31 -100.75 -44.83 -39.17
N VAL A 32 -100.03 -44.18 -40.09
CA VAL A 32 -98.89 -43.30 -39.80
C VAL A 32 -99.23 -41.87 -40.22
N TYR A 33 -98.94 -40.94 -39.33
CA TYR A 33 -99.12 -39.51 -39.54
C TYR A 33 -97.83 -38.77 -39.23
N ASN A 34 -97.46 -37.80 -40.06
CA ASN A 34 -96.44 -36.83 -39.72
C ASN A 34 -97.05 -35.76 -38.79
N VAL A 35 -96.32 -35.37 -37.76
CA VAL A 35 -96.62 -34.18 -36.95
C VAL A 35 -95.92 -33.01 -37.63
N THR A 36 -96.69 -32.09 -38.20
CA THR A 36 -96.16 -31.01 -39.06
C THR A 36 -96.27 -29.61 -38.45
N GLY A 37 -97.06 -29.46 -37.38
CA GLY A 37 -97.21 -28.20 -36.64
C GLY A 37 -96.66 -28.27 -35.23
N SER A 38 -96.69 -27.15 -34.52
CA SER A 38 -96.42 -27.11 -33.08
C SER A 38 -97.43 -27.94 -32.29
N VAL A 39 -96.96 -28.55 -31.21
CA VAL A 39 -97.83 -29.25 -30.26
C VAL A 39 -98.47 -28.18 -29.39
N VAL A 40 -99.80 -28.09 -29.39
CA VAL A 40 -100.53 -27.04 -28.65
C VAL A 40 -101.21 -27.62 -27.42
N ASP A 41 -101.06 -26.94 -26.28
CA ASP A 41 -101.65 -27.33 -25.01
C ASP A 41 -103.15 -26.99 -24.93
N GLY A 42 -103.98 -28.00 -24.64
CA GLY A 42 -105.39 -27.85 -24.28
C GLY A 42 -105.65 -28.32 -22.86
N THR A 43 -106.74 -27.87 -22.24
CA THR A 43 -107.09 -28.29 -20.87
C THR A 43 -107.33 -29.80 -20.81
N GLY A 44 -106.36 -30.55 -20.28
CA GLY A 44 -106.39 -32.00 -20.15
C GLY A 44 -105.92 -32.80 -21.38
N TYR A 45 -105.42 -32.15 -22.45
CA TYR A 45 -104.98 -32.83 -23.67
C TYR A 45 -103.92 -32.04 -24.47
N ARG A 46 -103.32 -32.67 -25.48
CA ARG A 46 -102.42 -32.04 -26.46
C ARG A 46 -103.07 -32.07 -27.83
N LYS A 47 -102.95 -30.98 -28.60
CA LYS A 47 -103.35 -30.90 -30.01
C LYS A 47 -102.12 -31.11 -30.88
N LEU A 48 -102.25 -32.02 -31.83
CA LEU A 48 -101.22 -32.35 -32.81
C LEU A 48 -101.75 -32.03 -34.21
N THR A 49 -101.02 -31.25 -34.99
CA THR A 49 -101.31 -31.07 -36.42
C THR A 49 -100.73 -32.26 -37.17
N LEU A 50 -101.62 -33.10 -37.69
CA LEU A 50 -101.28 -34.37 -38.33
C LEU A 50 -101.48 -34.29 -39.84
N ALA A 51 -100.48 -34.73 -40.60
CA ALA A 51 -100.59 -35.01 -42.02
C ALA A 51 -100.54 -36.53 -42.23
N TYR A 52 -101.55 -37.09 -42.90
CA TYR A 52 -101.61 -38.52 -43.20
C TYR A 52 -100.45 -38.93 -44.10
N VAL A 53 -99.79 -40.05 -43.77
CA VAL A 53 -98.70 -40.63 -44.55
C VAL A 53 -99.16 -41.92 -45.22
N SER A 54 -99.63 -42.88 -44.42
CA SER A 54 -100.08 -44.19 -44.91
C SER A 54 -100.96 -44.90 -43.88
N GLY A 55 -101.74 -45.89 -44.33
CA GLY A 55 -102.55 -46.71 -43.43
C GLY A 55 -103.28 -47.86 -44.13
N ALA A 56 -103.54 -48.94 -43.40
CA ALA A 56 -104.19 -50.15 -43.89
C ALA A 56 -105.09 -50.81 -42.82
N GLY A 57 -106.17 -51.46 -43.28
CA GLY A 57 -107.15 -52.15 -42.42
C GLY A 57 -108.12 -51.22 -41.69
N THR A 58 -109.00 -51.78 -40.86
CA THR A 58 -109.95 -51.01 -40.04
C THR A 58 -109.50 -51.01 -38.58
N LEU A 59 -109.31 -49.83 -37.98
CA LEU A 59 -108.95 -49.73 -36.56
C LEU A 59 -110.08 -50.27 -35.68
N PRO A 60 -109.78 -51.10 -34.66
CA PRO A 60 -110.79 -51.72 -33.81
C PRO A 60 -111.56 -50.67 -32.98
N THR A 61 -112.87 -50.85 -32.87
CA THR A 61 -113.79 -49.95 -32.13
C THR A 61 -114.19 -50.49 -30.75
N THR A 62 -113.79 -51.72 -30.40
CA THR A 62 -114.03 -52.33 -29.08
C THR A 62 -112.84 -53.20 -28.61
N ALA A 63 -112.81 -53.46 -27.30
CA ALA A 63 -111.93 -54.29 -26.44
C ALA A 63 -110.41 -54.39 -26.72
N ASP A 64 -109.96 -54.62 -27.95
CA ASP A 64 -108.54 -54.88 -28.23
C ASP A 64 -107.69 -53.60 -28.37
N GLY A 65 -108.32 -52.44 -28.53
CA GLY A 65 -107.65 -51.12 -28.45
C GLY A 65 -106.53 -50.86 -29.47
N ILE A 66 -105.88 -49.71 -29.33
CA ILE A 66 -104.81 -49.24 -30.22
C ILE A 66 -103.57 -48.79 -29.41
N TRP A 67 -102.38 -48.99 -29.97
CA TRP A 67 -101.15 -48.36 -29.53
C TRP A 67 -100.97 -47.01 -30.21
N LEU A 68 -100.61 -45.99 -29.45
CA LEU A 68 -100.13 -44.70 -29.93
C LEU A 68 -98.60 -44.67 -29.78
N ILE A 69 -97.88 -44.59 -30.89
CA ILE A 69 -96.42 -44.59 -30.91
C ILE A 69 -95.95 -43.25 -31.48
N PHE A 70 -95.13 -42.53 -30.72
CA PHE A 70 -94.57 -41.25 -31.11
C PHE A 70 -93.07 -41.42 -31.40
N THR A 71 -92.64 -41.05 -32.61
CA THR A 71 -91.25 -41.09 -33.04
C THR A 71 -90.79 -39.69 -33.44
N ARG A 72 -89.75 -39.16 -32.79
CA ARG A 72 -89.21 -37.83 -33.10
C ARG A 72 -88.44 -37.84 -34.42
N ALA A 73 -88.45 -36.72 -35.16
CA ALA A 73 -87.56 -36.50 -36.31
C ALA A 73 -86.75 -35.19 -36.13
N GLY A 74 -85.41 -35.24 -36.11
CA GLY A 74 -84.54 -34.05 -36.23
C GLY A 74 -83.08 -34.15 -35.77
N ASP A 75 -82.27 -33.15 -36.18
CA ASP A 75 -80.79 -33.06 -36.08
C ASP A 75 -80.26 -32.61 -34.71
N ARG A 76 -81.14 -32.35 -33.76
CA ARG A 76 -80.77 -31.97 -32.40
C ARG A 76 -80.94 -33.21 -31.54
N GLY A 77 -79.82 -33.74 -31.02
CA GLY A 77 -79.82 -34.77 -30.00
C GLY A 77 -80.67 -34.37 -28.78
N ALA A 78 -80.88 -35.30 -27.84
CA ALA A 78 -81.84 -35.19 -26.74
C ALA A 78 -81.66 -33.99 -25.79
N ASP A 79 -80.62 -33.18 -25.93
CA ASP A 79 -80.25 -32.01 -25.11
C ASP A 79 -80.27 -30.66 -25.84
N GLY A 80 -80.52 -30.60 -27.16
CA GLY A 80 -81.03 -29.38 -27.80
C GLY A 80 -80.09 -28.18 -28.04
N THR A 81 -78.76 -28.27 -27.89
CA THR A 81 -77.87 -27.10 -28.14
C THR A 81 -76.83 -27.32 -29.24
N GLY A 82 -76.91 -26.56 -30.33
CA GLY A 82 -75.88 -26.52 -31.39
C GLY A 82 -75.56 -25.11 -31.87
N VAL A 83 -74.48 -24.50 -31.33
CA VAL A 83 -73.73 -23.31 -31.82
C VAL A 83 -72.24 -23.39 -31.35
N GLY A 84 -71.69 -24.60 -31.30
CA GLY A 84 -70.54 -24.96 -30.47
C GLY A 84 -69.17 -25.10 -31.13
N ASP A 85 -69.06 -25.26 -32.45
CA ASP A 85 -67.83 -25.82 -33.04
C ASP A 85 -66.71 -24.79 -33.29
N PHE A 86 -65.48 -25.17 -32.96
CA PHE A 86 -64.24 -24.44 -33.25
C PHE A 86 -63.93 -24.50 -34.76
N THR A 87 -63.77 -23.35 -35.41
CA THR A 87 -63.36 -23.26 -36.83
C THR A 87 -61.85 -23.04 -36.91
N GLY A 88 -61.12 -23.94 -37.58
CA GLY A 88 -59.67 -23.81 -37.79
C GLY A 88 -59.28 -22.65 -38.75
N PRO A 89 -57.98 -22.30 -38.82
CA PRO A 89 -57.50 -21.27 -39.74
C PRO A 89 -57.68 -21.67 -41.21
N ALA A 90 -57.86 -20.68 -42.09
CA ALA A 90 -57.98 -20.89 -43.54
C ALA A 90 -56.70 -21.44 -44.20
N SER A 91 -55.55 -21.24 -43.56
CA SER A 91 -54.24 -21.80 -43.90
C SER A 91 -53.38 -21.89 -42.64
N SER A 92 -52.55 -22.92 -42.53
CA SER A 92 -51.64 -23.13 -41.40
C SER A 92 -50.35 -23.80 -41.83
N VAL A 93 -49.26 -23.51 -41.12
CA VAL A 93 -48.02 -24.27 -41.22
C VAL A 93 -48.04 -25.41 -40.20
N THR A 94 -47.58 -26.59 -40.61
CA THR A 94 -47.41 -27.76 -39.71
C THR A 94 -46.58 -27.39 -38.48
N ASP A 95 -46.96 -27.93 -37.33
CA ASP A 95 -46.31 -27.70 -36.04
C ASP A 95 -46.37 -26.27 -35.49
N ASN A 96 -47.11 -25.34 -36.10
CA ASN A 96 -47.39 -24.06 -35.45
C ASN A 96 -48.50 -24.17 -34.40
N ILE A 97 -48.42 -23.31 -33.38
CA ILE A 97 -49.47 -23.21 -32.35
C ILE A 97 -50.69 -22.51 -32.93
N VAL A 98 -51.86 -23.13 -32.77
CA VAL A 98 -53.14 -22.52 -33.08
C VAL A 98 -53.58 -21.62 -31.93
N THR A 99 -53.94 -20.37 -32.25
CA THR A 99 -54.45 -19.37 -31.27
C THR A 99 -55.81 -18.85 -31.71
N PHE A 100 -56.53 -18.10 -30.87
CA PHE A 100 -57.82 -17.54 -31.28
C PHE A 100 -57.66 -16.30 -32.17
N ALA A 101 -58.47 -16.24 -33.23
CA ALA A 101 -58.57 -15.11 -34.16
C ALA A 101 -59.53 -14.00 -33.66
N GLY A 102 -59.87 -14.01 -32.37
CA GLY A 102 -60.78 -13.06 -31.73
C GLY A 102 -61.14 -13.48 -30.30
N THR A 103 -62.00 -12.71 -29.63
CA THR A 103 -62.38 -12.94 -28.22
C THR A 103 -63.54 -13.93 -28.04
N THR A 104 -64.19 -14.35 -29.14
CA THR A 104 -65.36 -15.23 -29.09
C THR A 104 -65.02 -16.70 -28.79
N GLY A 105 -63.74 -17.08 -28.90
CA GLY A 105 -63.28 -18.46 -28.72
C GLY A 105 -63.70 -19.41 -29.86
N LYS A 106 -64.24 -18.90 -30.97
CA LYS A 106 -64.83 -19.70 -32.05
C LYS A 106 -63.95 -19.86 -33.28
N ALA A 107 -63.06 -18.91 -33.56
CA ALA A 107 -62.19 -18.92 -34.74
C ALA A 107 -60.72 -19.10 -34.34
N GLY A 108 -60.03 -20.04 -34.98
CA GLY A 108 -58.59 -20.27 -34.87
C GLY A 108 -57.79 -19.48 -35.90
N LYS A 109 -56.57 -19.08 -35.53
CA LYS A 109 -55.51 -18.56 -36.42
C LYS A 109 -54.20 -19.31 -36.16
N ASP A 110 -53.40 -19.46 -37.20
CA ASP A 110 -51.99 -19.83 -37.04
C ASP A 110 -51.27 -18.67 -36.35
N SER A 111 -50.56 -18.95 -35.24
CA SER A 111 -49.78 -17.94 -34.52
C SER A 111 -48.54 -17.46 -35.28
N GLY A 112 -48.08 -18.23 -36.28
CA GLY A 112 -46.76 -18.07 -36.90
C GLY A 112 -45.62 -18.54 -36.00
N VAL A 113 -45.93 -19.09 -34.82
CA VAL A 113 -44.96 -19.62 -33.86
C VAL A 113 -44.96 -21.14 -33.94
N ALA A 114 -43.89 -21.71 -34.49
CA ALA A 114 -43.65 -23.15 -34.45
C ALA A 114 -43.56 -23.62 -32.98
N VAL A 115 -44.17 -24.77 -32.67
CA VAL A 115 -44.06 -25.47 -31.38
C VAL A 115 -42.59 -25.74 -31.05
N GLY A 116 -41.75 -26.03 -32.05
CA GLY A 116 -40.30 -26.16 -31.89
C GLY A 116 -39.54 -24.85 -31.62
N SER A 117 -40.19 -23.70 -31.73
CA SER A 117 -39.65 -22.39 -31.33
C SER A 117 -40.05 -22.00 -29.91
N LEU A 118 -40.93 -22.77 -29.25
CA LEU A 118 -41.15 -22.59 -27.82
C LEU A 118 -39.90 -23.06 -27.09
N VAL A 119 -39.37 -22.17 -26.25
CA VAL A 119 -38.30 -22.52 -25.35
C VAL A 119 -38.88 -23.46 -24.30
N ALA A 120 -38.59 -24.75 -24.41
CA ALA A 120 -38.69 -25.65 -23.28
C ALA A 120 -37.54 -25.30 -22.33
N GLY A 121 -37.87 -24.84 -21.11
CA GLY A 121 -36.88 -24.80 -20.04
C GLY A 121 -36.29 -26.20 -19.83
N PRO A 122 -35.06 -26.33 -19.32
CA PRO A 122 -34.49 -27.64 -19.05
C PRO A 122 -35.37 -28.37 -18.03
N ALA A 123 -35.65 -29.65 -18.28
CA ALA A 123 -36.52 -30.48 -17.44
C ALA A 123 -36.04 -30.61 -15.97
N SER A 124 -34.82 -30.16 -15.67
CA SER A 124 -34.15 -30.26 -14.37
C SER A 124 -33.50 -28.94 -13.93
N ALA A 125 -34.15 -27.79 -14.15
CA ALA A 125 -33.63 -26.51 -13.64
C ALA A 125 -33.68 -26.47 -12.11
N ALA A 126 -32.58 -26.09 -11.45
CA ALA A 126 -32.64 -25.68 -10.06
C ALA A 126 -33.09 -24.21 -9.94
N ALA A 127 -33.78 -23.88 -8.85
CA ALA A 127 -34.20 -22.50 -8.58
C ALA A 127 -32.98 -21.56 -8.50
N ASP A 128 -33.15 -20.33 -8.98
CA ASP A 128 -32.13 -19.26 -8.96
C ASP A 128 -30.84 -19.53 -9.75
N ASN A 129 -30.78 -20.61 -10.51
CA ASN A 129 -29.69 -20.83 -11.45
C ASN A 129 -29.84 -19.98 -12.72
N ILE A 130 -28.71 -19.58 -13.29
CA ILE A 130 -28.65 -18.80 -14.53
C ILE A 130 -29.00 -19.71 -15.71
N ALA A 131 -30.03 -19.33 -16.48
CA ALA A 131 -30.38 -19.97 -17.73
C ALA A 131 -29.34 -19.63 -18.82
N THR A 132 -28.79 -20.64 -19.51
CA THR A 132 -27.82 -20.46 -20.60
C THR A 132 -28.24 -21.23 -21.84
N PHE A 133 -27.76 -20.85 -23.03
CA PHE A 133 -28.08 -21.60 -24.25
C PHE A 133 -27.35 -22.94 -24.28
N ASN A 134 -28.09 -24.00 -24.64
CA ASN A 134 -27.54 -25.32 -24.90
C ASN A 134 -27.11 -25.44 -26.36
N GLY A 135 -26.05 -24.72 -26.71
CA GLY A 135 -25.48 -24.66 -28.07
C GLY A 135 -25.52 -23.26 -28.68
N ALA A 136 -25.05 -23.13 -29.92
CA ALA A 136 -24.88 -21.85 -30.61
C ALA A 136 -26.15 -21.32 -31.31
N THR A 137 -27.22 -22.12 -31.39
CA THR A 137 -28.44 -21.79 -32.15
C THR A 137 -29.43 -20.91 -31.38
N GLY A 138 -29.23 -20.71 -30.07
CA GLY A 138 -30.10 -19.90 -29.22
C GLY A 138 -31.51 -20.48 -28.96
N LYS A 139 -31.81 -21.69 -29.43
CA LYS A 139 -33.15 -22.31 -29.35
C LYS A 139 -33.38 -23.16 -28.11
N LEU A 140 -32.32 -23.78 -27.59
CA LEU A 140 -32.37 -24.66 -26.43
C LEU A 140 -31.79 -23.94 -25.22
N VAL A 141 -32.46 -24.01 -24.07
CA VAL A 141 -31.96 -23.48 -22.80
C VAL A 141 -31.55 -24.64 -21.90
N LYS A 142 -30.45 -24.46 -21.17
CA LYS A 142 -29.96 -25.35 -20.12
C LYS A 142 -29.75 -24.57 -18.83
N ASP A 143 -29.74 -25.32 -17.74
CA ASP A 143 -29.29 -24.83 -16.45
C ASP A 143 -27.75 -24.71 -16.52
N SER A 144 -27.21 -23.55 -16.16
CA SER A 144 -25.76 -23.35 -16.08
C SER A 144 -25.09 -24.14 -14.95
N GLY A 145 -25.86 -24.57 -13.94
CA GLY A 145 -25.36 -25.06 -12.67
C GLY A 145 -24.82 -23.95 -11.74
N VAL A 146 -24.93 -22.68 -12.15
CA VAL A 146 -24.46 -21.52 -11.40
C VAL A 146 -25.64 -20.78 -10.82
N ALA A 147 -25.79 -20.85 -9.50
CA ALA A 147 -26.77 -20.06 -8.75
C ALA A 147 -26.38 -18.58 -8.77
N VAL A 148 -27.31 -17.67 -9.02
CA VAL A 148 -27.03 -16.22 -8.97
C VAL A 148 -26.45 -15.78 -7.62
N GLY A 149 -26.84 -16.45 -6.53
CA GLY A 149 -26.32 -16.20 -5.18
C GLY A 149 -24.87 -16.65 -4.94
N SER A 150 -24.30 -17.47 -5.83
CA SER A 150 -22.90 -17.92 -5.76
C SER A 150 -21.91 -16.95 -6.42
N LEU A 151 -22.40 -15.94 -7.14
CA LEU A 151 -21.56 -14.94 -7.80
C LEU A 151 -21.09 -13.87 -6.81
N ALA A 152 -19.87 -13.39 -6.99
CA ALA A 152 -19.34 -12.28 -6.22
C ALA A 152 -20.06 -10.96 -6.58
N PRO A 153 -20.45 -10.13 -5.60
CA PRO A 153 -21.09 -8.84 -5.89
C PRO A 153 -20.11 -7.86 -6.54
N LYS A 154 -20.62 -6.95 -7.39
CA LYS A 154 -19.81 -5.91 -8.05
C LYS A 154 -19.17 -4.96 -7.04
N ALA A 155 -19.92 -4.55 -6.03
CA ALA A 155 -19.44 -3.68 -4.97
C ALA A 155 -18.99 -4.53 -3.78
N SER A 156 -17.77 -4.28 -3.32
CA SER A 156 -17.18 -4.90 -2.13
C SER A 156 -17.30 -6.43 -2.08
N PRO A 157 -16.85 -7.16 -3.12
CA PRO A 157 -16.81 -8.61 -3.06
C PRO A 157 -15.98 -9.10 -1.88
N THR A 158 -16.48 -10.10 -1.17
CA THR A 158 -15.69 -10.88 -0.21
C THR A 158 -15.15 -12.11 -0.92
N PHE A 159 -13.83 -12.22 -1.05
CA PHE A 159 -13.19 -13.39 -1.62
C PHE A 159 -12.89 -14.42 -0.53
N THR A 160 -13.10 -15.70 -0.81
CA THR A 160 -12.74 -16.84 0.04
C THR A 160 -11.65 -17.68 -0.63
N GLY A 161 -10.98 -18.56 0.12
CA GLY A 161 -9.82 -19.32 -0.38
C GLY A 161 -8.55 -18.47 -0.52
N THR A 162 -7.71 -18.77 -1.50
CA THR A 162 -6.47 -18.03 -1.80
C THR A 162 -6.59 -17.36 -3.18
N PRO A 163 -7.11 -16.12 -3.27
CA PRO A 163 -7.23 -15.40 -4.54
C PRO A 163 -5.88 -15.18 -5.20
N THR A 164 -5.78 -15.45 -6.49
CA THR A 164 -4.58 -15.17 -7.29
C THR A 164 -4.77 -13.88 -8.08
N ALA A 165 -3.75 -13.02 -8.11
CA ALA A 165 -3.69 -11.85 -8.97
C ALA A 165 -2.28 -11.73 -9.59
N PRO A 166 -2.11 -11.06 -10.73
CA PRO A 166 -0.78 -10.77 -11.28
C PRO A 166 0.06 -9.94 -10.31
N THR A 167 1.32 -10.32 -10.08
CA THR A 167 2.26 -9.55 -9.26
C THR A 167 2.73 -8.31 -10.01
N ALA A 168 2.46 -7.14 -9.45
CA ALA A 168 2.91 -5.87 -10.00
C ALA A 168 4.45 -5.74 -9.96
N ALA A 169 5.01 -4.91 -10.84
CA ALA A 169 6.42 -4.54 -10.75
C ALA A 169 6.66 -3.58 -9.55
N ALA A 170 7.86 -3.62 -8.98
CA ALA A 170 8.25 -2.73 -7.87
C ALA A 170 8.02 -1.25 -8.21
N GLY A 171 7.54 -0.46 -7.23
CA GLY A 171 7.24 0.97 -7.42
C GLY A 171 5.89 1.29 -8.07
N THR A 172 5.09 0.28 -8.44
CA THR A 172 3.72 0.48 -8.94
C THR A 172 2.84 1.14 -7.87
N ASN A 173 2.27 2.31 -8.18
CA ASN A 173 1.30 3.02 -7.33
C ASN A 173 0.00 3.25 -8.11
N SER A 174 -0.94 2.32 -7.99
CA SER A 174 -2.21 2.31 -8.74
C SER A 174 -3.32 1.68 -7.89
N THR A 175 -4.52 1.54 -8.48
CA THR A 175 -5.67 0.87 -7.85
C THR A 175 -5.63 -0.66 -7.97
N GLN A 176 -4.52 -1.23 -8.48
CA GLN A 176 -4.33 -2.68 -8.58
C GLN A 176 -4.23 -3.34 -7.20
N ILE A 177 -4.77 -4.56 -7.07
CA ILE A 177 -4.60 -5.38 -5.86
C ILE A 177 -3.12 -5.74 -5.68
N ALA A 178 -2.56 -5.46 -4.51
CA ALA A 178 -1.21 -5.90 -4.14
C ALA A 178 -1.21 -7.39 -3.78
N THR A 179 -0.38 -8.19 -4.46
CA THR A 179 -0.15 -9.59 -4.10
C THR A 179 0.81 -9.70 -2.90
N THR A 180 0.78 -10.83 -2.20
CA THR A 180 1.74 -11.11 -1.12
C THR A 180 3.20 -11.06 -1.61
N ALA A 181 3.46 -11.56 -2.82
CA ALA A 181 4.79 -11.49 -3.44
C ALA A 181 5.27 -10.05 -3.70
N TYR A 182 4.36 -9.14 -4.10
CA TYR A 182 4.70 -7.72 -4.25
C TYR A 182 5.09 -7.08 -2.92
N VAL A 183 4.30 -7.36 -1.86
CA VAL A 183 4.57 -6.80 -0.52
C VAL A 183 5.88 -7.35 0.06
N ASP A 184 6.14 -8.63 -0.09
CA ASP A 184 7.33 -9.30 0.47
C ASP A 184 8.64 -8.83 -0.19
N THR A 185 8.61 -8.53 -1.49
CA THR A 185 9.80 -8.10 -2.24
C THR A 185 10.07 -6.60 -2.21
N THR A 186 9.05 -5.77 -1.91
CA THR A 186 9.16 -4.31 -2.04
C THR A 186 9.48 -3.62 -0.71
N PHE A 187 9.14 -4.21 0.44
CA PHE A 187 9.23 -3.55 1.74
C PHE A 187 10.18 -4.27 2.70
N ALA A 188 10.94 -3.50 3.47
CA ALA A 188 11.74 -4.04 4.57
C ALA A 188 10.83 -4.59 5.69
N PRO A 189 11.24 -5.66 6.39
CA PRO A 189 10.43 -6.22 7.47
C PRO A 189 10.29 -5.22 8.62
N ARG A 190 9.12 -5.22 9.27
CA ARG A 190 8.82 -4.30 10.38
C ARG A 190 9.71 -4.54 11.59
N ALA A 191 9.99 -5.80 11.90
CA ALA A 191 10.83 -6.19 13.02
C ALA A 191 12.26 -6.39 12.54
N SER A 192 13.20 -5.66 13.15
CA SER A 192 14.65 -5.80 12.93
C SER A 192 15.07 -5.85 11.44
N PRO A 193 14.74 -4.82 10.64
CA PRO A 193 15.16 -4.78 9.25
C PRO A 193 16.68 -4.78 9.13
N THR A 194 17.22 -5.66 8.27
CA THR A 194 18.60 -5.55 7.81
C THR A 194 18.62 -4.63 6.60
N LEU A 195 19.18 -3.43 6.73
CA LEU A 195 19.31 -2.48 5.62
C LEU A 195 20.54 -2.83 4.78
N THR A 196 20.38 -2.85 3.45
CA THR A 196 21.45 -3.10 2.48
C THR A 196 21.73 -1.86 1.63
N GLY A 197 22.93 -1.78 1.04
CA GLY A 197 23.34 -0.61 0.26
C GLY A 197 23.71 0.57 1.16
N THR A 198 23.39 1.80 0.73
CA THR A 198 23.66 3.03 1.47
C THR A 198 22.33 3.66 1.92
N PRO A 199 21.74 3.21 3.03
CA PRO A 199 20.46 3.74 3.50
C PRO A 199 20.59 5.23 3.86
N ALA A 200 19.64 6.03 3.36
CA ALA A 200 19.51 7.42 3.75
C ALA A 200 18.43 7.57 4.84
N ALA A 201 18.74 8.34 5.87
CA ALA A 201 17.79 8.76 6.90
C ALA A 201 17.99 10.26 7.17
N PRO A 202 16.96 10.97 7.69
CA PRO A 202 17.12 12.36 8.11
C PRO A 202 18.21 12.50 9.17
N THR A 203 19.08 13.50 9.04
CA THR A 203 20.11 13.81 10.05
C THR A 203 19.47 14.52 11.24
N ALA A 204 19.54 13.90 12.41
CA ALA A 204 19.05 14.48 13.66
C ALA A 204 19.85 15.73 14.06
N ALA A 205 19.20 16.65 14.79
CA ALA A 205 19.88 17.80 15.39
C ALA A 205 20.82 17.35 16.54
N PRO A 206 21.91 18.10 16.82
CA PRO A 206 22.79 17.81 17.96
C PRO A 206 22.03 17.70 19.29
N GLY A 207 22.44 16.79 20.17
CA GLY A 207 21.80 16.56 21.47
C GLY A 207 20.52 15.70 21.44
N THR A 208 20.10 15.23 20.27
CA THR A 208 18.94 14.31 20.15
C THR A 208 19.20 12.98 20.90
N ASN A 209 18.29 12.60 21.79
CA ASN A 209 18.38 11.40 22.64
C ASN A 209 17.15 10.48 22.50
N THR A 210 16.76 10.17 21.27
CA THR A 210 15.59 9.35 20.97
C THR A 210 15.98 8.05 20.26
N THR A 211 14.99 7.23 19.89
CA THR A 211 15.18 5.98 19.14
C THR A 211 15.36 6.18 17.63
N GLN A 212 15.68 7.39 17.17
CA GLN A 212 15.97 7.66 15.76
C GLN A 212 17.29 6.99 15.33
N ILE A 213 17.39 6.63 14.05
CA ILE A 213 18.63 6.13 13.47
C ILE A 213 19.68 7.25 13.49
N ALA A 214 20.83 7.01 14.10
CA ALA A 214 21.96 7.93 14.05
C ALA A 214 22.61 7.87 12.65
N THR A 215 22.55 8.97 11.90
CA THR A 215 23.20 9.08 10.59
C THR A 215 24.69 9.33 10.75
N THR A 216 25.47 9.04 9.70
CA THR A 216 26.90 9.36 9.65
C THR A 216 27.17 10.86 9.84
N GLY A 217 26.28 11.72 9.35
CA GLY A 217 26.35 13.17 9.56
C GLY A 217 26.19 13.58 11.03
N PHE A 218 25.25 12.96 11.75
CA PHE A 218 25.07 13.19 13.19
C PHE A 218 26.30 12.76 14.00
N VAL A 219 26.83 11.55 13.72
CA VAL A 219 28.02 11.02 14.41
C VAL A 219 29.26 11.88 14.13
N LYS A 220 29.45 12.31 12.89
CA LYS A 220 30.58 13.20 12.54
C LYS A 220 30.50 14.53 13.30
N ALA A 221 29.33 15.17 13.32
CA ALA A 221 29.14 16.42 14.07
C ALA A 221 29.43 16.24 15.56
N ALA A 222 28.99 15.14 16.17
CA ALA A 222 29.28 14.85 17.57
C ALA A 222 30.79 14.67 17.84
N ILE A 223 31.51 13.96 16.95
CA ILE A 223 32.97 13.79 17.04
C ILE A 223 33.69 15.13 16.86
N ASP A 224 33.25 15.96 15.92
CA ASP A 224 33.85 17.28 15.68
C ASP A 224 33.70 18.20 16.89
N VAL A 225 32.57 18.12 17.63
CA VAL A 225 32.39 18.82 18.91
C VAL A 225 33.39 18.31 19.96
N VAL A 226 33.57 16.99 20.07
CA VAL A 226 34.56 16.41 20.99
C VAL A 226 35.96 16.90 20.61
N LEU A 227 36.39 16.73 19.36
CA LEU A 227 37.71 17.15 18.87
C LEU A 227 37.95 18.65 19.03
N GLY A 228 36.94 19.49 18.77
CA GLY A 228 36.98 20.93 19.02
C GLY A 228 37.17 21.25 20.50
N GLY A 229 36.52 20.49 21.40
CA GLY A 229 36.70 20.60 22.85
C GLY A 229 38.03 20.06 23.38
N VAL A 230 38.63 19.04 22.74
CA VAL A 230 39.94 18.48 23.14
C VAL A 230 41.10 19.40 22.74
N SER A 231 40.89 20.39 21.87
CA SER A 231 41.94 21.34 21.45
C SER A 231 42.57 22.12 22.62
N ALA A 232 41.81 22.40 23.70
CA ALA A 232 42.34 23.00 24.92
C ALA A 232 43.16 22.02 25.78
N ALA A 233 42.95 20.70 25.65
CA ALA A 233 43.78 19.69 26.31
C ALA A 233 45.02 19.32 25.48
N PHE A 234 44.97 19.44 24.14
CA PHE A 234 46.15 19.39 23.28
C PHE A 234 47.00 20.67 23.36
N ASP A 235 46.41 21.79 23.83
CA ASP A 235 47.16 22.98 24.25
C ASP A 235 48.19 22.61 25.31
N THR A 236 47.88 21.69 26.23
CA THR A 236 48.84 21.28 27.26
C THR A 236 50.14 20.68 26.70
N LEU A 237 50.14 20.03 25.54
CA LEU A 237 51.38 19.54 24.90
C LEU A 237 52.17 20.67 24.23
N SER A 238 51.48 21.68 23.69
CA SER A 238 52.08 22.90 23.15
C SER A 238 52.65 23.78 24.27
N GLU A 239 51.91 23.90 25.38
CA GLU A 239 52.33 24.53 26.62
C GLU A 239 53.49 23.78 27.26
N ILE A 240 53.47 22.44 27.32
CA ILE A 240 54.59 21.62 27.80
C ILE A 240 55.81 21.82 26.88
N ALA A 241 55.66 21.77 25.55
CA ALA A 241 56.75 22.03 24.62
C ALA A 241 57.32 23.46 24.76
N THR A 242 56.49 24.43 25.11
CA THR A 242 56.88 25.82 25.38
C THR A 242 57.49 25.98 26.78
N ALA A 243 57.04 25.21 27.77
CA ALA A 243 57.48 25.27 29.17
C ALA A 243 58.71 24.42 29.47
N MET A 244 59.07 23.46 28.60
CA MET A 244 60.20 22.56 28.81
C MET A 244 61.57 23.26 28.79
N VAL A 245 61.68 24.53 28.34
CA VAL A 245 62.91 25.32 28.47
C VAL A 245 62.63 26.84 28.64
N ARG A 246 62.64 27.29 29.92
CA ARG A 246 62.44 28.66 30.49
C ARG A 246 60.98 28.90 30.94
N LYS A 247 60.70 29.26 32.19
CA LYS A 247 61.23 30.40 32.97
C LYS A 247 60.96 30.11 34.47
N ASP A 248 61.92 30.39 35.36
CA ASP A 248 61.69 30.72 36.78
C ASP A 248 61.58 29.60 37.85
N ALA A 249 61.84 28.31 37.56
CA ALA A 249 61.81 27.26 38.59
C ALA A 249 62.92 26.20 38.47
N ASP A 250 63.39 25.71 39.64
CA ASP A 250 64.40 24.65 39.80
C ASP A 250 63.95 23.36 39.09
N THR A 251 64.37 23.19 37.85
CA THR A 251 64.14 21.97 37.08
C THR A 251 65.46 21.25 36.89
N THR A 252 65.49 19.96 37.23
CA THR A 252 66.68 19.13 37.13
C THR A 252 66.99 18.88 35.66
N LEU A 253 68.09 19.44 35.16
CA LEU A 253 68.56 19.18 33.81
C LEU A 253 69.23 17.80 33.77
N THR A 254 68.65 16.84 33.05
CA THR A 254 69.22 15.49 32.85
C THR A 254 70.47 15.50 31.95
N GLY A 255 70.83 16.64 31.36
CA GLY A 255 72.09 16.89 30.63
C GLY A 255 72.56 18.35 30.79
N GLY A 256 73.84 18.64 30.58
CA GLY A 256 74.42 19.98 30.79
C GLY A 256 73.87 21.08 29.88
N TYR A 257 74.06 22.35 30.29
CA TYR A 257 73.70 23.54 29.50
C TYR A 257 74.84 23.93 28.56
N PHE A 258 74.57 24.00 27.25
CA PHE A 258 75.48 24.62 26.27
C PHE A 258 75.12 26.10 26.12
N GLY A 259 76.06 27.00 26.39
CA GLY A 259 75.92 28.44 26.16
C GLY A 259 76.89 28.92 25.08
N THR A 260 76.44 29.80 24.19
CA THR A 260 77.32 30.58 23.31
C THR A 260 77.86 31.76 24.09
N ASP A 261 79.17 32.00 24.05
CA ASP A 261 79.79 33.14 24.72
C ASP A 261 79.32 34.47 24.12
N VAL A 262 79.01 35.44 24.99
CA VAL A 262 78.72 36.82 24.59
C VAL A 262 80.01 37.63 24.59
N SER A 263 80.42 38.14 23.43
CA SER A 263 81.59 39.02 23.34
C SER A 263 81.25 40.44 23.82
N ASP A 264 81.97 40.92 24.82
CA ASP A 264 81.95 42.32 25.28
C ASP A 264 83.00 43.18 24.56
N GLY A 265 83.68 42.62 23.56
CA GLY A 265 84.64 43.32 22.71
C GLY A 265 85.96 43.66 23.41
N THR A 266 86.60 44.73 22.94
CA THR A 266 87.93 45.17 23.39
C THR A 266 87.81 46.44 24.23
N ILE A 267 88.39 46.44 25.42
CA ILE A 267 88.41 47.56 26.35
C ILE A 267 89.83 48.13 26.42
N SER A 268 89.99 49.41 26.09
CA SER A 268 91.28 50.11 26.08
C SER A 268 91.38 51.24 27.11
N THR A 269 90.25 51.75 27.60
CA THR A 269 90.17 52.79 28.65
C THR A 269 88.86 52.66 29.42
N GLY A 270 88.71 53.42 30.52
CA GLY A 270 87.43 53.58 31.22
C GLY A 270 87.07 52.43 32.17
N ALA A 271 85.78 52.12 32.30
CA ALA A 271 85.28 51.06 33.18
C ALA A 271 84.52 49.98 32.40
N TYR A 272 84.85 48.72 32.65
CA TYR A 272 84.10 47.57 32.16
C TYR A 272 83.20 47.03 33.28
N THR A 273 81.89 47.06 33.05
CA THR A 273 80.87 46.54 33.99
C THR A 273 80.13 45.38 33.33
N PRO A 274 80.51 44.12 33.61
CA PRO A 274 79.89 42.97 32.96
C PRO A 274 78.41 42.82 33.36
N SER A 275 77.59 42.31 32.45
CA SER A 275 76.12 42.18 32.63
C SER A 275 75.64 40.77 32.27
N PRO A 276 74.72 40.15 33.01
CA PRO A 276 74.11 38.87 32.63
C PRO A 276 73.20 38.97 31.38
N ALA A 277 72.92 40.18 30.89
CA ALA A 277 72.07 40.37 29.71
C ALA A 277 72.67 39.69 28.48
N GLY A 278 71.90 38.84 27.81
CA GLY A 278 72.33 38.10 26.61
C GLY A 278 73.08 36.78 26.90
N GLY A 279 73.61 36.58 28.12
CA GLY A 279 74.31 35.36 28.49
C GLY A 279 75.29 35.54 29.64
N ASN A 280 75.51 34.46 30.38
CA ASN A 280 76.40 34.44 31.56
C ASN A 280 77.84 33.99 31.23
N PHE A 281 78.05 33.31 30.10
CA PHE A 281 79.37 33.05 29.56
C PHE A 281 79.75 34.17 28.61
N ARG A 282 80.92 34.78 28.84
CA ARG A 282 81.32 36.02 28.18
C ARG A 282 82.78 35.97 27.77
N SER A 283 83.13 36.81 26.80
CA SER A 283 84.53 37.01 26.41
C SER A 283 84.85 38.48 26.22
N MET A 284 86.07 38.89 26.55
CA MET A 284 86.53 40.27 26.35
C MET A 284 88.05 40.34 26.15
N THR A 285 88.53 41.46 25.57
CA THR A 285 89.96 41.73 25.41
C THR A 285 90.39 43.00 26.15
N ASN A 286 91.41 42.91 27.02
CA ASN A 286 92.10 44.04 27.62
C ASN A 286 93.16 44.59 26.67
N ASN A 287 92.99 45.82 26.19
CA ASN A 287 93.94 46.47 25.30
C ASN A 287 94.32 47.89 25.77
N GLY A 288 94.29 48.11 27.08
CA GLY A 288 94.74 49.35 27.72
C GLY A 288 94.26 49.46 29.17
N THR A 289 94.74 50.48 29.89
CA THR A 289 94.46 50.63 31.32
C THR A 289 92.99 50.93 31.56
N HIS A 290 92.32 50.12 32.39
CA HIS A 290 90.90 50.29 32.70
C HIS A 290 90.53 49.71 34.06
N THR A 291 89.30 49.97 34.50
CA THR A 291 88.73 49.44 35.74
C THR A 291 87.70 48.35 35.44
N LEU A 292 87.88 47.16 36.00
CA LEU A 292 86.83 46.14 36.09
C LEU A 292 85.91 46.49 37.26
N ALA A 293 84.68 46.90 36.96
CA ALA A 293 83.67 47.27 37.95
C ALA A 293 82.75 46.09 38.26
N ALA A 294 82.26 46.01 39.50
CA ALA A 294 81.29 44.99 39.88
C ALA A 294 79.97 45.13 39.10
N PRO A 295 79.35 44.01 38.66
CA PRO A 295 78.07 44.02 37.97
C PRO A 295 76.94 44.73 38.72
N SER A 296 76.18 45.54 37.98
CA SER A 296 75.07 46.36 38.50
C SER A 296 73.67 45.84 38.17
N ALA A 297 73.55 44.82 37.29
CA ALA A 297 72.24 44.24 36.96
C ALA A 297 71.55 43.65 38.20
N SER A 298 70.23 43.73 38.25
CA SER A 298 69.41 43.22 39.34
C SER A 298 69.38 41.67 39.38
N GLY A 299 69.08 41.12 40.55
CA GLY A 299 69.03 39.67 40.77
C GLY A 299 70.37 39.05 41.18
N SER A 300 70.32 37.76 41.54
CA SER A 300 71.52 36.96 41.83
C SER A 300 71.92 36.15 40.60
N TYR A 301 73.21 36.14 40.27
CA TYR A 301 73.73 35.45 39.09
C TYR A 301 75.22 35.14 39.22
N SER A 302 75.69 34.25 38.35
CA SER A 302 77.12 33.99 38.14
C SER A 302 77.48 34.31 36.70
N LEU A 303 78.62 34.96 36.49
CA LEU A 303 79.22 35.19 35.19
C LEU A 303 80.56 34.46 35.13
N VAL A 304 80.85 33.90 33.97
CA VAL A 304 82.18 33.38 33.62
C VAL A 304 82.65 34.18 32.43
N ILE A 305 83.79 34.84 32.58
CA ILE A 305 84.34 35.72 31.54
C ILE A 305 85.72 35.21 31.15
N ASP A 306 85.87 34.82 29.89
CA ASP A 306 87.17 34.57 29.29
C ASP A 306 87.79 35.92 28.88
N TYR A 307 88.86 36.27 29.57
CA TYR A 307 89.45 37.60 29.56
C TYR A 307 90.87 37.51 28.98
N THR A 308 91.12 38.14 27.84
CA THR A 308 92.40 38.03 27.13
C THR A 308 93.14 39.36 27.10
N ASN A 309 94.43 39.37 27.42
CA ASN A 309 95.29 40.53 27.21
C ASN A 309 95.66 40.65 25.72
N GLY A 310 95.29 41.79 25.11
CA GLY A 310 95.72 42.19 23.78
C GLY A 310 97.15 42.73 23.76
N ALA A 311 97.59 43.17 22.57
CA ALA A 311 98.96 43.64 22.34
C ALA A 311 99.34 44.87 23.20
N SER A 312 98.35 45.70 23.56
CA SER A 312 98.51 46.91 24.37
C SER A 312 97.86 46.79 25.75
N ALA A 313 97.77 45.58 26.31
CA ALA A 313 97.14 45.34 27.61
C ALA A 313 97.70 46.29 28.69
N GLY A 314 96.81 47.01 29.37
CA GLY A 314 97.18 47.93 30.44
C GLY A 314 96.79 47.39 31.81
N ALA A 315 97.17 48.13 32.86
CA ALA A 315 96.85 47.75 34.23
C ALA A 315 95.34 47.69 34.46
N VAL A 316 94.87 46.61 35.08
CA VAL A 316 93.46 46.42 35.42
C VAL A 316 93.29 46.70 36.91
N THR A 317 92.45 47.67 37.25
CA THR A 317 92.03 47.92 38.64
C THR A 317 90.62 47.37 38.85
N THR A 318 90.32 46.86 40.04
CA THR A 318 88.97 46.38 40.37
C THR A 318 88.24 47.41 41.21
N SER A 319 86.95 47.64 40.96
CA SER A 319 86.11 48.58 41.73
C SER A 319 84.74 47.99 42.07
N GLY A 320 84.21 48.32 43.25
CA GLY A 320 82.85 47.96 43.66
C GLY A 320 82.61 46.49 44.02
N PHE A 321 83.64 45.63 43.95
CA PHE A 321 83.53 44.24 44.42
C PHE A 321 83.59 44.19 45.95
N THR A 322 82.66 43.47 46.57
CA THR A 322 82.69 43.18 48.00
C THR A 322 83.94 42.36 48.36
N LYS A 323 84.34 41.44 47.48
CA LYS A 323 85.56 40.65 47.65
C LYS A 323 86.22 40.37 46.30
N VAL A 324 87.54 40.52 46.25
CA VAL A 324 88.38 40.06 45.15
C VAL A 324 89.34 38.99 45.69
N THR A 325 89.50 37.91 44.94
CA THR A 325 90.38 36.77 45.26
C THR A 325 91.01 36.21 43.99
N GLY A 326 92.02 35.35 44.14
CA GLY A 326 92.68 34.67 43.04
C GLY A 326 93.95 35.40 42.62
N ASP A 327 94.36 35.17 41.37
CA ASP A 327 95.60 35.67 40.80
C ASP A 327 95.55 37.18 40.53
N ALA A 328 96.74 37.80 40.44
CA ALA A 328 96.84 39.19 40.01
C ALA A 328 96.66 39.29 38.48
N PHE A 329 95.95 40.32 38.02
CA PHE A 329 95.98 40.69 36.61
C PHE A 329 97.41 41.09 36.22
N THR A 330 97.85 40.65 35.05
CA THR A 330 99.10 41.11 34.43
C THR A 330 98.79 41.91 33.17
N THR A 331 99.85 42.46 32.56
CA THR A 331 99.77 43.22 31.31
C THR A 331 100.48 42.52 30.14
N SER A 332 100.89 41.26 30.31
CA SER A 332 101.59 40.54 29.26
C SER A 332 100.63 40.20 28.11
N SER A 333 101.00 40.56 26.89
CA SER A 333 100.24 40.27 25.68
C SER A 333 99.99 38.76 25.53
N GLY A 334 98.76 38.39 25.20
CA GLY A 334 98.34 37.01 25.00
C GLY A 334 97.99 36.24 26.28
N GLN A 335 98.29 36.78 27.47
CA GLN A 335 97.87 36.13 28.73
C GLN A 335 96.35 36.08 28.81
N LYS A 336 95.86 34.97 29.37
CA LYS A 336 94.43 34.71 29.51
C LYS A 336 94.07 34.51 30.96
N PHE A 337 92.91 35.05 31.33
CA PHE A 337 92.30 34.87 32.62
C PHE A 337 90.89 34.35 32.45
N ARG A 338 90.44 33.56 33.41
CA ARG A 338 89.02 33.31 33.60
C ARG A 338 88.56 34.05 34.83
N LEU A 339 87.55 34.89 34.64
CA LEU A 339 86.92 35.63 35.72
C LEU A 339 85.64 34.92 36.10
N PHE A 340 85.55 34.54 37.37
CA PHE A 340 84.30 34.07 37.95
C PHE A 340 83.74 35.20 38.80
N ILE A 341 82.61 35.73 38.37
CA ILE A 341 81.91 36.78 39.10
C ILE A 341 80.62 36.22 39.64
N THR A 342 80.43 36.27 40.95
CA THR A 342 79.16 35.94 41.57
C THR A 342 78.55 37.19 42.20
N LYS A 343 77.26 37.43 41.93
CA LYS A 343 76.46 38.44 42.61
C LYS A 343 75.33 37.71 43.32
N GLY A 344 75.25 37.89 44.63
CA GLY A 344 74.16 37.38 45.45
C GLY A 344 73.69 38.43 46.44
N GLN A 345 72.78 38.04 47.33
CA GLN A 345 72.33 38.93 48.42
C GLN A 345 73.47 39.36 49.35
N GLY A 346 74.53 38.55 49.46
CA GLY A 346 75.72 38.84 50.27
C GLY A 346 76.77 39.75 49.61
N GLY A 347 76.52 40.25 48.40
CA GLY A 347 77.42 41.15 47.68
C GLY A 347 77.98 40.57 46.38
N THR A 348 79.07 41.17 45.89
CA THR A 348 79.75 40.79 44.63
C THR A 348 81.14 40.24 44.91
N HIS A 349 81.42 39.07 44.36
CA HIS A 349 82.73 38.43 44.48
C HIS A 349 83.33 38.22 43.09
N LEU A 350 84.60 38.61 42.95
CA LEU A 350 85.43 38.31 41.79
C LEU A 350 86.51 37.31 42.19
N HIS A 351 86.58 36.20 41.46
CA HIS A 351 87.72 35.31 41.47
C HIS A 351 88.43 35.37 40.11
N VAL A 352 89.71 35.73 40.14
CA VAL A 352 90.57 35.79 38.95
C VAL A 352 91.42 34.53 38.90
N GLN A 353 91.36 33.79 37.81
CA GLN A 353 92.22 32.63 37.57
C GLN A 353 93.06 32.87 36.33
N ALA A 354 94.38 32.94 36.47
CA ALA A 354 95.28 32.94 35.31
C ALA A 354 95.25 31.56 34.64
N LEU A 355 95.07 31.53 33.33
CA LEU A 355 94.97 30.28 32.56
C LEU A 355 96.30 29.90 31.92
N GLN A 356 97.06 30.87 31.41
CA GLN A 356 98.43 30.79 30.87
C GLN A 356 99.05 32.19 30.84
#